data_AF-A0A1I2M5I6-F1
#
_entry.id   AF-A0A1I2M5I6-F1
#
_cell.length_a   1.000
_cell.length_b   1.000
_cell.length_c   1.000
_cell.angle_alpha   90.00
_cell.angle_beta   90.00
_cell.angle_gamma   90.00
#
_symmetry.space_group_name_H-M   'P 1'
#
loop_
_entity.id
_entity.type
_entity.pdbx_description
1 polymer ?
#
loop_
_entity_poly.entity_id
_entity_poly.type
_entity_poly.pdbx_seq_one_letter_code
_entity_poly.pdbx_strand_id
1 'polypeptide(L)'
;MAAVGVIGFATALVVVVGPLALWLAGYARGPRLEQAPSVRWDWKLTVMSALLYVLAFNLTFFIQELFLVLPKALTPGLRPTLFHNNHGWEGINPLASLFQGTGAMATLASGSFCALLLRRCLGRSAASRLFLFWMGYSGLFMALPQIVIGAISDQSDLGMFMRYLGLGANIKTVLALIALTLIPIAAGWLGSLLPGQGPRQQFLFRVATLPALLALPVILLFRIPREWIEVLMVPVVVSFIGLAWIQAGAWRAEPAADRPSATAVSLAWPLGMVLGLLLLFQLLLRPGIRFY
;
A
#
# COMPACT_ATOMS: atom_id res chain seq x y z
N MET A 1 11.61 -28.07 -0.61
CA MET A 1 11.54 -27.54 -2.00
C MET A 1 10.11 -27.31 -2.51
N ALA A 2 9.13 -28.18 -2.19
CA ALA A 2 7.75 -28.01 -2.67
C ALA A 2 7.06 -26.69 -2.25
N ALA A 3 7.20 -26.25 -0.99
CA ALA A 3 6.53 -25.06 -0.47
C ALA A 3 6.91 -23.76 -1.19
N VAL A 4 8.21 -23.51 -1.39
CA VAL A 4 8.71 -22.31 -2.09
C VAL A 4 8.24 -22.31 -3.54
N GLY A 5 8.25 -23.46 -4.21
CA GLY A 5 7.74 -23.60 -5.58
C GLY A 5 6.25 -23.27 -5.70
N VAL A 6 5.44 -23.77 -4.76
CA VAL A 6 3.98 -23.48 -4.71
C VAL A 6 3.72 -21.99 -4.48
N ILE A 7 4.41 -21.37 -3.52
CA ILE A 7 4.26 -19.94 -3.24
C ILE A 7 4.72 -19.10 -4.45
N GLY A 8 5.85 -19.46 -5.07
CA GLY A 8 6.36 -18.76 -6.25
C GLY A 8 5.38 -18.82 -7.43
N PHE A 9 4.84 -20.01 -7.72
CA PHE A 9 3.83 -20.19 -8.75
C PHE A 9 2.55 -19.39 -8.47
N ALA A 10 2.01 -19.49 -7.24
CA ALA A 10 0.84 -18.71 -6.83
C ALA A 10 1.09 -17.19 -6.90
N THR A 11 2.30 -16.74 -6.55
CA THR A 11 2.71 -15.33 -6.66
C THR A 11 2.70 -14.87 -8.11
N ALA A 12 3.28 -15.64 -9.03
CA ALA A 12 3.25 -15.33 -10.46
C ALA A 12 1.81 -15.27 -11.00
N LEU A 13 0.95 -16.19 -10.56
CA LEU A 13 -0.46 -16.18 -10.92
C LEU A 13 -1.18 -14.93 -10.41
N VAL A 14 -0.97 -14.54 -9.16
CA VAL A 14 -1.69 -13.40 -8.56
C VAL A 14 -1.15 -12.06 -9.02
N VAL A 15 0.16 -11.91 -9.15
CA VAL A 15 0.79 -10.61 -9.45
C VAL A 15 0.83 -10.31 -10.95
N VAL A 16 0.93 -11.35 -11.79
CA VAL A 16 1.13 -11.18 -13.24
C VAL A 16 -0.02 -11.76 -14.05
N VAL A 17 -0.24 -13.07 -13.98
CA VAL A 17 -1.16 -13.77 -14.90
C VAL A 17 -2.60 -13.35 -14.68
N GLY A 18 -3.04 -13.26 -13.42
CA GLY A 18 -4.39 -12.92 -13.01
C GLY A 18 -4.86 -11.54 -13.48
N PRO A 19 -4.17 -10.44 -13.13
CA PRO A 19 -4.58 -9.12 -13.61
C PRO A 19 -4.50 -9.01 -15.13
N LEU A 20 -3.52 -9.65 -15.79
CA LEU A 20 -3.41 -9.66 -17.24
C LEU A 20 -4.58 -10.41 -17.90
N ALA A 21 -4.93 -11.60 -17.40
CA ALA A 21 -6.07 -12.37 -17.90
C ALA A 21 -7.39 -11.63 -17.69
N LEU A 22 -7.56 -10.98 -16.54
CA LEU A 22 -8.74 -10.17 -16.25
C LEU A 22 -8.84 -8.95 -17.18
N TRP A 23 -7.71 -8.31 -17.46
CA TRP A 23 -7.62 -7.21 -18.41
C TRP A 23 -7.97 -7.66 -19.83
N LEU A 24 -7.36 -8.75 -20.33
CA LEU A 24 -7.64 -9.33 -21.65
C LEU A 24 -9.12 -9.73 -21.79
N ALA A 25 -9.70 -10.33 -20.76
CA ALA A 25 -11.12 -10.69 -20.75
C ALA A 25 -12.03 -9.46 -20.78
N GLY A 26 -11.64 -8.36 -20.12
CA GLY A 26 -12.35 -7.08 -20.18
C GLY A 26 -12.25 -6.42 -21.56
N TYR A 27 -11.06 -6.44 -22.16
CA TYR A 27 -10.80 -5.92 -23.51
C TYR A 27 -11.61 -6.68 -24.57
N ALA A 28 -11.63 -8.02 -24.51
CA ALA A 28 -12.37 -8.87 -25.44
C ALA A 28 -13.89 -8.71 -25.34
N ARG A 29 -14.42 -8.31 -24.18
CA ARG A 29 -15.86 -8.04 -23.95
C ARG A 29 -16.26 -6.59 -24.27
N GLY A 30 -15.42 -5.85 -25.00
CA GLY A 30 -15.44 -4.40 -25.13
C GLY A 30 -16.83 -3.73 -25.21
N PRO A 31 -17.03 -2.56 -24.58
CA PRO A 31 -18.21 -1.74 -24.82
C PRO A 31 -18.24 -1.29 -26.28
N ARG A 32 -19.41 -1.39 -26.91
CA ARG A 32 -19.76 -0.68 -28.15
C ARG A 32 -19.41 0.79 -27.97
N LEU A 33 -18.78 1.37 -28.99
CA LEU A 33 -18.51 2.81 -29.14
C LEU A 33 -19.82 3.61 -29.22
N GLU A 34 -20.66 3.56 -28.19
CA GLU A 34 -21.61 4.65 -27.97
C GLU A 34 -20.83 5.78 -27.33
N GLN A 35 -20.90 6.93 -27.99
CA GLN A 35 -20.15 8.15 -27.75
C GLN A 35 -20.33 8.62 -26.30
N ALA A 36 -19.56 8.05 -25.37
CA ALA A 36 -19.51 8.55 -24.02
C ALA A 36 -19.01 10.01 -24.11
N PRO A 37 -19.75 10.98 -23.54
CA PRO A 37 -19.37 12.38 -23.63
C PRO A 37 -17.94 12.56 -23.12
N SER A 38 -17.17 13.40 -23.80
CA SER A 38 -15.77 13.66 -23.46
C SER A 38 -15.69 14.29 -22.06
N VAL A 39 -15.41 13.48 -21.04
CA VAL A 39 -15.17 13.99 -19.69
C VAL A 39 -13.84 14.74 -19.69
N ARG A 40 -13.90 16.08 -19.54
CA ARG A 40 -12.73 16.95 -19.44
C ARG A 40 -11.79 16.43 -18.35
N TRP A 41 -10.50 16.36 -18.66
CA TRP A 41 -9.50 15.87 -17.73
C TRP A 41 -9.29 16.85 -16.58
N ASP A 42 -9.58 16.42 -15.35
CA ASP A 42 -9.33 17.20 -14.14
C ASP A 42 -7.93 16.88 -13.58
N TRP A 43 -6.92 17.63 -14.06
CA TRP A 43 -5.55 17.51 -13.57
C TRP A 43 -5.41 17.84 -12.09
N LYS A 44 -6.28 18.70 -11.55
CA LYS A 44 -6.22 19.09 -10.15
C LYS A 44 -6.57 17.91 -9.24
N LEU A 45 -7.57 17.12 -9.62
CA LEU A 45 -7.93 15.88 -8.93
C LEU A 45 -6.80 14.84 -9.00
N THR A 46 -6.20 14.66 -10.18
CA THR A 46 -5.05 13.74 -10.35
C THR A 46 -3.87 14.15 -9.47
N VAL A 47 -3.49 15.42 -9.48
CA VAL A 47 -2.38 15.95 -8.66
C VAL A 47 -2.69 15.84 -7.17
N MET A 48 -3.92 16.18 -6.75
CA MET A 48 -4.34 16.00 -5.36
C MET A 48 -4.21 14.53 -4.94
N SER A 49 -4.70 13.61 -5.76
CA SER A 49 -4.62 12.19 -5.48
C SER A 49 -3.16 11.71 -5.38
N ALA A 50 -2.27 12.23 -6.23
CA ALA A 50 -0.85 11.89 -6.20
C ALA A 50 -0.20 12.36 -4.88
N LEU A 51 -0.44 13.61 -4.47
CA LEU A 51 0.04 14.15 -3.20
C LEU A 51 -0.51 13.37 -2.00
N LEU A 52 -1.79 13.00 -2.05
CA LEU A 52 -2.43 12.17 -1.03
C LEU A 52 -1.84 10.76 -0.96
N TYR A 53 -1.46 10.19 -2.10
CA TYR A 53 -0.78 8.90 -2.11
C TYR A 53 0.64 9.00 -1.55
N VAL A 54 1.41 10.04 -1.91
CA VAL A 54 2.73 10.32 -1.29
C VAL A 54 2.59 10.39 0.23
N LEU A 55 1.61 11.16 0.71
CA LEU A 55 1.35 11.30 2.14
C LEU A 55 0.98 9.96 2.78
N ALA A 56 0.00 9.26 2.24
CA ALA A 56 -0.49 8.01 2.80
C ALA A 56 0.57 6.88 2.81
N PHE A 57 1.34 6.77 1.73
CA PHE A 57 2.44 5.81 1.63
C PHE A 57 3.45 6.05 2.74
N ASN A 58 3.91 7.30 2.89
CA ASN A 58 4.92 7.66 3.89
C ASN A 58 4.39 7.56 5.32
N LEU A 59 3.13 7.92 5.58
CA LEU A 59 2.52 7.74 6.90
C LEU A 59 2.36 6.26 7.25
N THR A 60 1.97 5.42 6.30
CA THR A 60 1.83 3.97 6.51
C THR A 60 3.19 3.35 6.81
N PHE A 61 4.22 3.73 6.06
CA PHE A 61 5.59 3.28 6.33
C PHE A 61 6.06 3.75 7.71
N PHE A 62 5.83 5.02 8.07
CA PHE A 62 6.17 5.52 9.40
C PHE A 62 5.45 4.76 10.52
N ILE A 63 4.16 4.45 10.35
CA ILE A 63 3.40 3.61 11.29
C ILE A 63 4.07 2.23 11.43
N GLN A 64 4.50 1.62 10.33
CA GLN A 64 5.22 0.35 10.35
C GLN A 64 6.47 0.45 11.24
N GLU A 65 7.36 1.40 10.94
CA GLU A 65 8.64 1.57 11.62
C GLU A 65 8.47 1.90 13.10
N LEU A 66 7.49 2.75 13.42
CA LEU A 66 7.16 3.09 14.80
C LEU A 66 6.77 1.84 15.59
N PHE A 67 5.92 0.97 15.03
CA PHE A 67 5.50 -0.25 15.70
C PHE A 67 6.57 -1.35 15.72
N LEU A 68 7.56 -1.30 14.83
CA LEU A 68 8.75 -2.15 14.91
C LEU A 68 9.67 -1.70 16.06
N VAL A 69 9.73 -0.40 16.34
CA VAL A 69 10.65 0.18 17.33
C VAL A 69 10.07 0.22 18.74
N LEU A 70 8.83 0.68 18.93
CA LEU A 70 8.28 0.95 20.26
C LEU A 70 8.33 -0.28 21.21
N PRO A 71 7.90 -1.49 20.81
CA PRO A 71 8.00 -2.65 21.70
C PRO A 71 9.44 -2.98 22.07
N LYS A 72 10.39 -2.79 21.14
CA LYS A 72 11.83 -2.98 21.38
C LYS A 72 12.35 -1.95 22.37
N ALA A 73 11.91 -0.70 22.30
CA ALA A 73 12.33 0.38 23.19
C ALA A 73 11.88 0.15 24.64
N LEU A 74 10.76 -0.56 24.82
CA LEU A 74 10.21 -0.91 26.12
C LEU A 74 10.77 -2.23 26.68
N THR A 75 11.71 -2.86 25.98
CA THR A 75 12.25 -4.16 26.34
C THR A 75 13.68 -4.03 26.89
N PRO A 76 13.94 -4.44 28.15
CA PRO A 76 15.28 -4.40 28.71
C PRO A 76 16.29 -5.16 27.85
N GLY A 77 17.47 -4.55 27.67
CA GLY A 77 18.56 -5.12 26.88
C GLY A 77 18.47 -4.87 25.37
N LEU A 78 17.46 -4.11 24.89
CA LEU A 78 17.39 -3.64 23.51
C LEU A 78 17.52 -2.11 23.45
N ARG A 79 18.21 -1.62 22.43
CA ARG A 79 18.35 -0.17 22.15
C ARG A 79 18.03 0.09 20.68
N PRO A 80 16.75 0.29 20.32
CA PRO A 80 16.38 0.51 18.93
C PRO A 80 16.62 1.96 18.50
N THR A 81 16.85 2.12 17.20
CA THR A 81 16.88 3.41 16.52
C THR A 81 15.80 3.43 15.45
N LEU A 82 14.93 4.43 15.51
CA LEU A 82 13.87 4.70 14.55
C LEU A 82 14.40 5.60 13.44
N PHE A 83 14.20 5.18 12.19
CA PHE A 83 14.25 6.05 11.03
C PHE A 83 12.87 6.04 10.34
N HIS A 84 12.66 6.93 9.38
CA HIS A 84 11.37 6.99 8.67
C HIS A 84 11.07 5.76 7.84
N ASN A 85 12.10 5.22 7.20
CA ASN A 85 11.95 4.07 6.31
C ASN A 85 12.85 2.88 6.67
N ASN A 86 13.30 2.82 7.92
CA ASN A 86 14.18 1.79 8.42
C ASN A 86 14.16 1.80 9.96
N HIS A 87 14.56 0.68 10.53
CA HIS A 87 14.90 0.57 11.93
C HIS A 87 16.21 -0.19 12.08
N GLY A 88 16.83 -0.04 13.24
CA GLY A 88 17.94 -0.87 13.69
C GLY A 88 17.83 -1.05 15.19
N TRP A 89 18.56 -2.00 15.75
CA TRP A 89 18.67 -2.12 17.20
C TRP A 89 20.00 -2.73 17.59
N GLU A 90 20.45 -2.35 18.77
CA GLU A 90 21.56 -2.99 19.47
C GLU A 90 21.02 -3.86 20.62
N GLY A 91 21.82 -4.83 21.04
CA GLY A 91 21.50 -5.75 22.12
C GLY A 91 20.89 -7.07 21.66
N ILE A 92 20.87 -8.05 22.57
CA ILE A 92 20.44 -9.42 22.30
C ILE A 92 19.25 -9.73 23.20
N ASN A 93 18.08 -9.87 22.59
CA ASN A 93 16.89 -10.36 23.27
C ASN A 93 16.03 -11.14 22.27
N PRO A 94 15.58 -12.37 22.58
CA PRO A 94 14.76 -13.17 21.66
C PRO A 94 13.47 -12.46 21.24
N LEU A 95 12.90 -11.61 22.09
CA LEU A 95 11.70 -10.82 21.78
C LEU A 95 11.91 -9.85 20.61
N ALA A 96 13.16 -9.48 20.27
CA ALA A 96 13.43 -8.65 19.11
C ALA A 96 12.86 -9.26 17.82
N SER A 97 12.91 -10.60 17.68
CA SER A 97 12.34 -11.32 16.52
C SER A 97 10.82 -11.31 16.53
N LEU A 98 10.19 -11.44 17.70
CA LEU A 98 8.74 -11.31 17.84
C LEU A 98 8.26 -9.91 17.42
N PHE A 99 8.96 -8.87 17.85
CA PHE A 99 8.62 -7.48 17.54
C PHE A 99 8.94 -7.06 16.10
N GLN A 100 9.37 -7.97 15.24
CA GLN A 100 9.41 -7.70 13.80
C GLN A 100 8.02 -7.87 13.14
N GLY A 101 7.12 -8.63 13.77
CA GLY A 101 5.76 -8.80 13.22
C GLY A 101 4.84 -7.60 13.47
N THR A 102 5.18 -6.73 14.43
CA THR A 102 4.29 -5.64 14.88
C THR A 102 4.12 -4.54 13.83
N GLY A 103 5.12 -4.28 12.99
CA GLY A 103 5.00 -3.35 11.87
C GLY A 103 3.95 -3.80 10.85
N ALA A 104 4.01 -5.06 10.42
CA ALA A 104 3.05 -5.63 9.48
C ALA A 104 1.62 -5.64 10.04
N MET A 105 1.47 -5.95 11.34
CA MET A 105 0.16 -5.90 12.01
C MET A 105 -0.39 -4.47 12.09
N ALA A 106 0.45 -3.49 12.41
CA ALA A 106 0.04 -2.09 12.51
C ALA A 106 -0.38 -1.51 11.16
N THR A 107 0.35 -1.82 10.08
CA THR A 107 -0.01 -1.40 8.72
C THR A 107 -1.30 -2.07 8.25
N LEU A 108 -1.47 -3.36 8.50
CA LEU A 108 -2.71 -4.08 8.19
C LEU A 108 -3.91 -3.50 8.95
N ALA A 109 -3.76 -3.23 10.25
CA ALA A 109 -4.81 -2.67 11.09
C ALA A 109 -5.18 -1.24 10.65
N SER A 110 -4.17 -0.39 10.41
CA SER A 110 -4.37 0.98 9.93
C SER A 110 -5.07 1.00 8.57
N GLY A 111 -4.59 0.20 7.61
CA GLY A 111 -5.20 0.09 6.28
C GLY A 111 -6.65 -0.42 6.34
N SER A 112 -6.89 -1.48 7.11
CA SER A 112 -8.23 -2.03 7.31
C SER A 112 -9.17 -1.00 7.94
N PHE A 113 -8.71 -0.28 8.96
CA PHE A 113 -9.48 0.79 9.61
C PHE A 113 -9.85 1.90 8.63
N CYS A 114 -8.89 2.43 7.85
CA CYS A 114 -9.16 3.46 6.85
C CYS A 114 -10.12 2.98 5.75
N ALA A 115 -10.01 1.73 5.31
CA ALA A 115 -10.91 1.15 4.33
C ALA A 115 -12.34 0.98 4.89
N LEU A 116 -12.48 0.61 6.16
CA LEU A 116 -13.78 0.55 6.86
C LEU A 116 -14.40 1.94 7.04
N LEU A 117 -13.61 2.96 7.38
CA LEU A 117 -14.08 4.35 7.45
C LEU A 117 -14.55 4.86 6.08
N LEU A 118 -13.82 4.53 5.02
CA LEU A 118 -14.19 4.85 3.66
C LEU A 118 -15.52 4.19 3.27
N ARG A 119 -15.70 2.91 3.60
CA ARG A 119 -16.96 2.17 3.39
C ARG A 119 -18.14 2.82 4.12
N ARG A 120 -17.94 3.29 5.36
CA ARG A 120 -18.95 4.00 6.15
C ARG A 120 -19.20 5.44 5.67
N CYS A 121 -18.57 5.87 4.58
CA CYS A 121 -18.70 7.21 4.02
C CYS A 121 -18.33 8.34 4.99
N LEU A 122 -17.41 8.07 5.93
CA LEU A 122 -16.97 9.06 6.93
C LEU A 122 -16.00 10.13 6.38
N GLY A 123 -15.81 10.20 5.06
CA GLY A 123 -15.12 11.28 4.35
C GLY A 123 -16.11 12.11 3.53
N ARG A 124 -16.49 13.28 4.06
CA ARG A 124 -17.44 14.19 3.38
C ARG A 124 -16.85 14.85 2.12
N SER A 125 -15.53 15.07 2.10
CA SER A 125 -14.83 15.68 0.97
C SER A 125 -14.15 14.65 0.07
N ALA A 126 -13.94 14.99 -1.20
CA ALA A 126 -13.18 14.15 -2.14
C ALA A 126 -11.74 13.89 -1.64
N ALA A 127 -11.09 14.91 -1.07
CA ALA A 127 -9.75 14.80 -0.49
C ALA A 127 -9.69 13.76 0.64
N SER A 128 -10.63 13.83 1.60
CA SER A 128 -10.67 12.88 2.72
C SER A 128 -10.97 11.45 2.24
N ARG A 129 -11.84 11.27 1.25
CA ARG A 129 -12.11 9.94 0.67
C ARG A 129 -10.88 9.36 -0.02
N LEU A 130 -10.17 10.17 -0.80
CA LEU A 130 -8.95 9.75 -1.46
C LEU A 130 -7.82 9.46 -0.47
N PHE A 131 -7.71 10.27 0.59
CA PHE A 131 -6.76 10.00 1.67
C PHE A 131 -7.04 8.64 2.34
N LEU A 132 -8.31 8.38 2.73
CA LEU A 132 -8.71 7.11 3.32
C LEU A 132 -8.51 5.93 2.36
N PHE A 133 -8.79 6.13 1.06
CA PHE A 133 -8.49 5.13 0.03
C PHE A 133 -7.00 4.82 -0.01
N TRP A 134 -6.13 5.85 -0.06
CA TRP A 134 -4.69 5.63 -0.16
C TRP A 134 -4.05 5.08 1.12
N MET A 135 -4.57 5.43 2.29
CA MET A 135 -4.17 4.79 3.56
C MET A 135 -4.60 3.33 3.60
N GLY A 136 -5.84 3.04 3.18
CA GLY A 136 -6.35 1.68 3.06
C GLY A 136 -5.52 0.84 2.08
N TYR A 137 -5.25 1.41 0.90
CA TYR A 137 -4.44 0.80 -0.13
C TYR A 137 -3.02 0.53 0.38
N SER A 138 -2.32 1.55 0.89
CA SER A 138 -0.93 1.41 1.35
C SER A 138 -0.82 0.40 2.48
N GLY A 139 -1.70 0.45 3.48
CA GLY A 139 -1.68 -0.48 4.62
C GLY A 139 -1.88 -1.94 4.20
N LEU A 140 -2.86 -2.21 3.35
CA LEU A 140 -3.14 -3.57 2.89
C LEU A 140 -2.04 -4.10 1.96
N PHE A 141 -1.58 -3.30 1.00
CA PHE A 141 -0.59 -3.73 0.00
C PHE A 141 0.87 -3.61 0.44
N MET A 142 1.16 -3.02 1.60
CA MET A 142 2.42 -3.22 2.32
C MET A 142 2.39 -4.50 3.16
N ALA A 143 1.31 -4.75 3.90
CA ALA A 143 1.24 -5.86 4.84
C ALA A 143 1.10 -7.24 4.16
N LEU A 144 0.20 -7.38 3.17
CA LEU A 144 -0.09 -8.68 2.55
C LEU A 144 1.14 -9.30 1.87
N PRO A 145 1.93 -8.57 1.05
CA PRO A 145 3.15 -9.14 0.46
C PRO A 145 4.20 -9.53 1.50
N GLN A 146 4.29 -8.83 2.64
CA GLN A 146 5.23 -9.20 3.70
C GLN A 146 4.93 -10.58 4.28
N ILE A 147 3.66 -11.01 4.33
CA ILE A 147 3.31 -12.38 4.77
C ILE A 147 3.89 -13.42 3.79
N VAL A 148 3.78 -13.15 2.49
CA VAL A 148 4.34 -14.01 1.43
C VAL A 148 5.87 -14.06 1.53
N ILE A 149 6.51 -12.91 1.70
CA ILE A 149 7.97 -12.81 1.88
C ILE A 149 8.40 -13.54 3.17
N GLY A 150 7.69 -13.38 4.27
CA GLY A 150 7.98 -14.05 5.55
C GLY A 150 7.86 -15.57 5.48
N ALA A 151 7.02 -16.10 4.59
CA ALA A 151 6.89 -17.53 4.39
C ALA A 151 8.08 -18.16 3.65
N ILE A 152 8.81 -17.37 2.84
CA ILE A 152 9.95 -17.84 2.02
C ILE A 152 11.31 -17.33 2.49
N SER A 153 11.35 -16.22 3.21
CA SER A 153 12.56 -15.56 3.70
C SER A 153 12.49 -15.37 5.20
N ASP A 154 13.28 -16.19 5.86
CA ASP A 154 13.41 -16.24 7.30
C ASP A 154 14.11 -14.99 7.86
N GLN A 155 14.84 -14.23 7.04
CA GLN A 155 15.53 -12.99 7.42
C GLN A 155 14.65 -11.74 7.28
N SER A 156 13.47 -11.86 6.67
CA SER A 156 12.51 -10.75 6.62
C SER A 156 11.86 -10.52 7.98
N ASP A 157 11.25 -9.34 8.17
CA ASP A 157 10.58 -8.99 9.42
C ASP A 157 9.53 -10.04 9.83
N LEU A 158 8.61 -10.39 8.92
CA LEU A 158 7.64 -11.44 9.18
C LEU A 158 8.26 -12.84 9.20
N GLY A 159 9.38 -13.08 8.52
CA GLY A 159 10.12 -14.34 8.62
C GLY A 159 10.67 -14.57 10.04
N MET A 160 11.28 -13.55 10.63
CA MET A 160 11.76 -13.57 12.02
C MET A 160 10.61 -13.79 13.01
N PHE A 161 9.49 -13.09 12.81
CA PHE A 161 8.28 -13.26 13.62
C PHE A 161 7.72 -14.70 13.53
N MET A 162 7.54 -15.23 12.33
CA MET A 162 7.02 -16.59 12.13
C MET A 162 7.98 -17.65 12.69
N ARG A 163 9.30 -17.42 12.61
CA ARG A 163 10.29 -18.30 13.22
C ARG A 163 10.22 -18.25 14.74
N TYR A 164 10.09 -17.07 15.33
CA TYR A 164 9.92 -16.91 16.77
C TYR A 164 8.70 -17.68 17.28
N LEU A 165 7.57 -17.64 16.54
CA LEU A 165 6.37 -18.40 16.87
C LEU A 165 6.47 -19.91 16.58
N GLY A 166 7.61 -20.39 16.07
CA GLY A 166 7.80 -21.80 15.73
C GLY A 166 6.91 -22.29 14.58
N LEU A 167 6.48 -21.41 13.66
CA LEU A 167 5.60 -21.79 12.56
C LEU A 167 6.33 -22.69 11.56
N GLY A 168 5.82 -23.92 11.40
CA GLY A 168 6.31 -24.87 10.41
C GLY A 168 6.02 -24.43 8.97
N ALA A 169 6.71 -25.05 8.01
CA ALA A 169 6.63 -24.71 6.59
C ALA A 169 5.20 -24.79 6.01
N ASN A 170 4.39 -25.75 6.47
CA ASN A 170 3.00 -25.90 6.03
C ASN A 170 2.13 -24.71 6.42
N ILE A 171 2.25 -24.24 7.67
CA ILE A 171 1.49 -23.07 8.17
C ILE A 171 1.94 -21.81 7.42
N LYS A 172 3.26 -21.61 7.27
CA LYS A 172 3.82 -20.50 6.47
C LYS A 172 3.26 -20.50 5.04
N THR A 173 3.17 -21.67 4.41
CA THR A 173 2.60 -21.83 3.06
C THR A 173 1.13 -21.45 3.02
N VAL A 174 0.32 -21.95 3.96
CA VAL A 174 -1.12 -21.61 4.04
C VAL A 174 -1.32 -20.10 4.23
N LEU A 175 -0.56 -19.47 5.13
CA LEU A 175 -0.63 -18.03 5.35
C LEU A 175 -0.26 -17.22 4.09
N ALA A 176 0.77 -17.65 3.36
CA ALA A 176 1.14 -17.02 2.10
C ALA A 176 0.04 -17.15 1.04
N LEU A 177 -0.59 -18.32 0.90
CA LEU A 177 -1.69 -18.54 -0.04
C LEU A 177 -2.94 -17.72 0.34
N ILE A 178 -3.24 -17.60 1.64
CA ILE A 178 -4.32 -16.71 2.12
C ILE A 178 -4.00 -15.26 1.75
N ALA A 179 -2.78 -14.78 2.04
CA ALA A 179 -2.38 -13.41 1.71
C ALA A 179 -2.47 -13.12 0.20
N LEU A 180 -2.00 -14.05 -0.63
CA LEU A 180 -2.10 -13.97 -2.09
C LEU A 180 -3.56 -13.95 -2.57
N THR A 181 -4.45 -14.70 -1.93
CA THR A 181 -5.90 -14.68 -2.26
C THR A 181 -6.56 -13.37 -1.83
N LEU A 182 -6.13 -12.79 -0.71
CA LEU A 182 -6.67 -11.53 -0.19
C LEU A 182 -6.27 -10.32 -1.05
N ILE A 183 -5.14 -10.35 -1.76
CA ILE A 183 -4.69 -9.25 -2.65
C ILE A 183 -5.77 -8.85 -3.67
N PRO A 184 -6.27 -9.75 -4.56
CA PRO A 184 -7.30 -9.39 -5.54
C PRO A 184 -8.64 -9.04 -4.89
N ILE A 185 -9.00 -9.68 -3.76
CA ILE A 185 -10.24 -9.38 -3.02
C ILE A 185 -10.18 -7.96 -2.46
N ALA A 186 -9.08 -7.60 -1.79
CA ALA A 186 -8.84 -6.28 -1.23
C ALA A 186 -8.80 -5.21 -2.34
N ALA A 187 -8.17 -5.51 -3.47
CA ALA A 187 -8.12 -4.62 -4.63
C ALA A 187 -9.52 -4.35 -5.19
N GLY A 188 -10.29 -5.40 -5.46
CA GLY A 188 -11.68 -5.28 -5.96
C GLY A 188 -12.57 -4.53 -4.98
N TRP A 189 -12.46 -4.85 -3.68
CA TRP A 189 -13.21 -4.17 -2.63
C TRP A 189 -12.84 -2.68 -2.54
N LEU A 190 -11.57 -2.32 -2.37
CA LEU A 190 -11.14 -0.91 -2.31
C LEU A 190 -11.51 -0.14 -3.58
N GLY A 191 -11.30 -0.73 -4.76
CA GLY A 191 -11.68 -0.11 -6.02
C GLY A 191 -13.17 0.19 -6.10
N SER A 192 -14.02 -0.67 -5.53
CA SER A 192 -15.48 -0.45 -5.47
C SER A 192 -15.89 0.74 -4.59
N LEU A 193 -15.06 1.14 -3.62
CA LEU A 193 -15.36 2.22 -2.68
C LEU A 193 -15.10 3.62 -3.25
N LEU A 194 -14.34 3.73 -4.34
CA LEU A 194 -14.13 4.99 -5.05
C LEU A 194 -15.34 5.32 -5.94
N PRO A 195 -16.05 6.44 -5.66
CA PRO A 195 -17.13 6.92 -6.52
C PRO A 195 -16.51 7.65 -7.72
N GLY A 196 -17.07 7.48 -8.92
CA GLY A 196 -16.59 8.16 -10.13
C GLY A 196 -17.72 8.49 -11.08
N GLN A 197 -17.47 9.43 -11.98
CA GLN A 197 -18.32 9.75 -13.12
C GLN A 197 -17.70 9.17 -14.40
N GLY A 198 -18.56 8.80 -15.36
CA GLY A 198 -18.13 8.30 -16.67
C GLY A 198 -17.56 6.88 -16.66
N PRO A 199 -16.83 6.48 -17.72
CA PRO A 199 -16.27 5.14 -17.84
C PRO A 199 -15.33 4.83 -16.67
N ARG A 200 -15.67 3.80 -15.89
CA ARG A 200 -14.97 3.43 -14.66
C ARG A 200 -13.47 3.19 -14.85
N GLN A 201 -13.09 2.63 -16.00
CA GLN A 201 -11.72 2.40 -16.42
C GLN A 201 -10.92 3.71 -16.54
N GLN A 202 -11.49 4.75 -17.18
CA GLN A 202 -10.84 6.05 -17.32
C GLN A 202 -10.80 6.80 -15.99
N PHE A 203 -11.87 6.72 -15.20
CA PHE A 203 -11.93 7.35 -13.89
C PHE A 203 -10.85 6.81 -12.94
N LEU A 204 -10.76 5.48 -12.78
CA LEU A 204 -9.76 4.85 -11.92
C LEU A 204 -8.33 5.11 -12.43
N PHE A 205 -8.14 5.19 -13.75
CA PHE A 205 -6.85 5.58 -14.29
C PHE A 205 -6.44 7.00 -13.85
N ARG A 206 -7.35 7.97 -13.93
CA ARG A 206 -7.12 9.39 -13.57
C ARG A 206 -6.91 9.61 -12.07
N VAL A 207 -7.59 8.82 -11.24
CA VAL A 207 -7.68 9.04 -9.80
C VAL A 207 -6.80 8.10 -8.98
N ALA A 208 -6.44 6.93 -9.51
CA ALA A 208 -5.59 5.97 -8.80
C ALA A 208 -4.31 5.66 -9.59
N THR A 209 -4.43 5.13 -10.80
CA THR A 209 -3.27 4.57 -11.54
C THR A 209 -2.23 5.63 -11.89
N LEU A 210 -2.62 6.71 -12.60
CA LEU A 210 -1.69 7.77 -12.95
C LEU A 210 -1.15 8.51 -11.71
N PRO A 211 -1.98 8.88 -10.71
CA PRO A 211 -1.49 9.43 -9.45
C PRO A 211 -0.40 8.60 -8.76
N ALA A 212 -0.53 7.27 -8.74
CA ALA A 212 0.48 6.40 -8.17
C ALA A 212 1.81 6.47 -8.90
N LEU A 213 1.78 6.49 -10.24
CA LEU A 213 2.98 6.65 -11.07
C LEU A 213 3.66 8.01 -10.83
N LEU A 214 2.87 9.08 -10.75
CA LEU A 214 3.37 10.44 -10.49
C LEU A 214 3.92 10.62 -9.07
N ALA A 215 3.40 9.88 -8.10
CA ALA A 215 3.85 9.93 -6.71
C ALA A 215 5.20 9.25 -6.50
N LEU A 216 5.55 8.24 -7.31
CA LEU A 216 6.77 7.44 -7.11
C LEU A 216 8.02 8.31 -6.97
N PRO A 217 8.35 9.24 -7.89
CA PRO A 217 9.54 10.09 -7.74
C PRO A 217 9.56 10.90 -6.43
N VAL A 218 8.39 11.35 -5.97
CA VAL A 218 8.26 12.15 -4.74
C VAL A 218 8.43 11.24 -3.50
N ILE A 219 7.89 10.02 -3.51
CA ILE A 219 8.09 9.04 -2.44
C ILE A 219 9.57 8.72 -2.24
N LEU A 220 10.37 8.69 -3.32
CA LEU A 220 11.82 8.43 -3.21
C LEU A 220 12.57 9.49 -2.42
N LEU A 221 12.06 10.73 -2.37
CA LEU A 221 12.67 11.80 -1.56
C LEU A 221 12.61 11.53 -0.05
N PHE A 222 11.76 10.59 0.38
CA PHE A 222 11.60 10.18 1.77
C PHE A 222 12.44 8.94 2.14
N ARG A 223 13.22 8.39 1.22
CA ARG A 223 13.99 7.16 1.46
C ARG A 223 15.41 7.53 1.87
N ILE A 224 15.92 6.87 2.92
CA ILE A 224 17.35 6.91 3.24
C ILE A 224 18.15 6.35 2.05
N PRO A 225 19.22 7.05 1.58
CA PRO A 225 20.07 6.55 0.51
C PRO A 225 20.66 5.18 0.83
N ARG A 226 20.44 4.21 -0.06
CA ARG A 226 20.90 2.81 0.02
C ARG A 226 21.00 2.23 -1.40
N GLU A 227 21.25 0.93 -1.48
CA GLU A 227 21.09 0.16 -2.71
C GLU A 227 19.72 0.44 -3.36
N TRP A 228 19.75 0.69 -4.66
CA TRP A 228 18.56 1.11 -5.43
C TRP A 228 17.39 0.13 -5.29
N ILE A 229 17.69 -1.16 -5.13
CA ILE A 229 16.66 -2.19 -4.94
C ILE A 229 15.88 -1.97 -3.63
N GLU A 230 16.52 -1.62 -2.51
CA GLU A 230 15.84 -1.37 -1.24
C GLU A 230 15.01 -0.07 -1.30
N VAL A 231 15.54 0.92 -2.01
CA VAL A 231 14.92 2.23 -2.17
C VAL A 231 13.67 2.14 -3.04
N LEU A 232 13.75 1.45 -4.19
CA LEU A 232 12.71 1.41 -5.24
C LEU A 232 11.72 0.26 -5.10
N MET A 233 12.16 -0.92 -4.64
CA MET A 233 11.34 -2.13 -4.73
C MET A 233 10.05 -2.01 -3.94
N VAL A 234 10.10 -1.54 -2.68
CA VAL A 234 8.88 -1.44 -1.86
C VAL A 234 7.87 -0.45 -2.44
N PRO A 235 8.23 0.81 -2.79
CA PRO A 235 7.31 1.72 -3.47
C PRO A 235 6.69 1.12 -4.73
N VAL A 236 7.50 0.52 -5.61
CA VAL A 236 7.03 -0.07 -6.86
C VAL A 236 6.07 -1.24 -6.59
N VAL A 237 6.49 -2.22 -5.78
CA VAL A 237 5.67 -3.40 -5.48
C VAL A 237 4.32 -3.00 -4.86
N VAL A 238 4.31 -2.09 -3.89
CA VAL A 238 3.09 -1.60 -3.25
C VAL A 238 2.22 -0.85 -4.25
N SER A 239 2.80 0.03 -5.09
CA SER A 239 2.05 0.76 -6.12
C SER A 239 1.41 -0.18 -7.13
N PHE A 240 2.12 -1.21 -7.61
CA PHE A 240 1.64 -1.99 -8.75
C PHE A 240 0.72 -3.17 -8.39
N ILE A 241 0.98 -3.89 -7.29
CA ILE A 241 0.27 -5.14 -6.99
C ILE A 241 -1.25 -4.93 -6.90
N GLY A 242 -1.72 -3.94 -6.14
CA GLY A 242 -3.14 -3.68 -5.98
C GLY A 242 -3.74 -2.94 -7.19
N LEU A 243 -3.02 -1.97 -7.76
CA LEU A 243 -3.52 -1.17 -8.88
C LEU A 243 -3.71 -1.99 -10.16
N ALA A 244 -2.87 -3.01 -10.40
CA ALA A 244 -3.06 -3.92 -11.53
C ALA A 244 -4.43 -4.60 -11.48
N TRP A 245 -4.83 -5.10 -10.31
CA TRP A 245 -6.15 -5.70 -10.09
C TRP A 245 -7.29 -4.68 -10.13
N ILE A 246 -7.13 -3.50 -9.52
CA ILE A 246 -8.12 -2.43 -9.56
C ILE A 246 -8.40 -2.01 -11.00
N GLN A 247 -7.34 -1.76 -11.78
CA GLN A 247 -7.45 -1.31 -13.16
C GLN A 247 -8.00 -2.42 -14.06
N ALA A 248 -7.56 -3.67 -13.89
CA ALA A 248 -8.08 -4.81 -14.65
C ALA A 248 -9.59 -5.04 -14.39
N GLY A 249 -10.02 -4.95 -13.13
CA GLY A 249 -11.44 -5.07 -12.77
C GLY A 249 -12.30 -3.93 -13.30
N ALA A 250 -11.73 -2.75 -13.50
CA ALA A 250 -12.44 -1.58 -14.00
C ALA A 250 -13.01 -1.75 -15.43
N TRP A 251 -12.38 -2.59 -16.25
CA TRP A 251 -12.83 -2.89 -17.62
C TRP A 251 -14.14 -3.65 -17.69
N ARG A 252 -14.53 -4.31 -16.60
CA ARG A 252 -15.73 -5.17 -16.54
C ARG A 252 -16.89 -4.53 -15.79
N ALA A 253 -16.67 -3.39 -15.17
CA ALA A 253 -17.64 -2.78 -14.27
C ALA A 253 -18.46 -1.72 -15.03
N GLU A 254 -19.77 -1.71 -14.77
CA GLU A 254 -20.69 -0.76 -15.39
C GLU A 254 -20.34 0.69 -15.01
N PRO A 255 -20.70 1.67 -15.87
CA PRO A 255 -20.57 3.08 -15.54
C PRO A 255 -21.27 3.37 -14.22
N ALA A 256 -20.58 4.05 -13.31
CA ALA A 256 -21.20 4.48 -12.06
C ALA A 256 -22.20 5.61 -12.35
N ALA A 257 -23.36 5.58 -11.67
CA ALA A 257 -24.37 6.63 -11.76
C ALA A 257 -23.76 7.99 -11.36
N ASP A 258 -24.11 9.03 -12.12
CA ASP A 258 -23.60 10.38 -11.94
C ASP A 258 -23.81 10.87 -10.50
N ARG A 259 -22.71 11.15 -9.81
CA ARG A 259 -22.70 11.90 -8.55
C ARG A 259 -22.03 13.24 -8.81
N PRO A 260 -22.54 14.37 -8.28
CA PRO A 260 -22.13 15.70 -8.69
C PRO A 260 -20.61 15.93 -8.67
N SER A 261 -20.18 16.62 -9.72
CA SER A 261 -18.80 17.00 -10.05
C SER A 261 -18.11 17.78 -8.93
N ALA A 262 -16.77 17.64 -8.93
CA ALA A 262 -15.82 18.24 -8.02
C ALA A 262 -16.17 19.69 -7.63
N THR A 263 -16.47 19.88 -6.34
CA THR A 263 -16.28 21.15 -5.66
C THR A 263 -14.83 21.61 -5.81
N ALA A 264 -14.57 22.92 -5.71
CA ALA A 264 -13.22 23.48 -5.82
C ALA A 264 -12.22 22.73 -4.92
N VAL A 265 -11.41 21.86 -5.52
CA VAL A 265 -10.42 21.05 -4.81
C VAL A 265 -9.24 21.95 -4.44
N SER A 266 -8.80 21.97 -3.18
CA SER A 266 -7.59 22.72 -2.80
C SER A 266 -6.35 21.81 -2.81
N LEU A 267 -5.26 22.29 -3.42
CA LEU A 267 -3.96 21.62 -3.40
C LEU A 267 -3.06 22.10 -2.27
N ALA A 268 -3.43 23.17 -1.56
CA ALA A 268 -2.59 23.75 -0.51
C ALA A 268 -2.44 22.79 0.68
N TRP A 269 -3.54 22.17 1.12
CA TRP A 269 -3.50 21.23 2.24
C TRP A 269 -2.65 19.98 1.94
N PRO A 270 -2.88 19.22 0.84
CA PRO A 270 -2.07 18.02 0.57
C PRO A 270 -0.59 18.35 0.38
N LEU A 271 -0.30 19.44 -0.34
CA LEU A 271 1.08 19.89 -0.56
C LEU A 271 1.75 20.27 0.77
N GLY A 272 1.07 21.06 1.61
CA GLY A 272 1.58 21.44 2.92
C GLY A 272 1.87 20.24 3.82
N MET A 273 1.00 19.22 3.81
CA MET A 273 1.23 17.98 4.56
C MET A 273 2.42 17.18 4.02
N VAL A 274 2.58 17.06 2.69
CA VAL A 274 3.74 16.38 2.08
C VAL A 274 5.03 17.11 2.42
N LEU A 275 5.06 18.44 2.30
CA LEU A 275 6.24 19.25 2.64
C LEU A 275 6.56 19.18 4.13
N GLY A 276 5.55 19.29 5.00
CA GLY A 276 5.73 19.15 6.44
C GLY A 276 6.27 17.78 6.83
N LEU A 277 5.75 16.71 6.23
CA LEU A 277 6.26 15.36 6.45
C LEU A 277 7.68 15.20 5.91
N LEU A 278 8.01 15.82 4.76
CA LEU A 278 9.36 15.79 4.20
C LEU A 278 10.35 16.49 5.13
N LEU A 279 9.99 17.64 5.68
CA LEU A 279 10.81 18.35 6.67
C LEU A 279 10.99 17.50 7.94
N LEU A 280 9.92 16.89 8.45
CA LEU A 280 9.99 15.97 9.58
C LEU A 280 10.95 14.81 9.29
N PHE A 281 10.86 14.23 8.10
CA PHE A 281 11.77 13.18 7.67
C PHE A 281 13.21 13.67 7.64
N GLN A 282 13.51 14.72 6.89
CA GLN A 282 14.87 15.18 6.63
C GLN A 282 15.56 15.68 7.91
N LEU A 283 14.81 16.35 8.80
CA LEU A 283 15.38 17.00 9.97
C LEU A 283 15.38 16.11 11.22
N LEU A 284 14.37 15.26 11.41
CA LEU A 284 14.25 14.44 12.63
C LEU A 284 14.49 12.95 12.39
N LEU A 285 13.83 12.36 11.39
CA LEU A 285 13.85 10.90 11.22
C LEU A 285 15.07 10.39 10.44
N ARG A 286 15.64 11.19 9.54
CA ARG A 286 16.81 10.81 8.74
C ARG A 286 18.10 10.67 9.58
N PRO A 287 18.39 11.54 10.56
CA PRO A 287 19.49 11.30 11.51
C PRO A 287 19.29 10.07 12.39
N GLY A 288 18.03 9.67 12.61
CA GLY A 288 17.64 8.56 13.48
C GLY A 288 17.32 9.02 14.90
N ILE A 289 16.22 8.50 15.46
CA ILE A 289 15.82 8.73 16.85
C ILE A 289 16.19 7.50 17.66
N ARG A 290 17.10 7.66 18.61
CA ARG A 290 17.58 6.55 19.46
C ARG A 290 16.74 6.45 20.73
N PHE A 291 16.40 5.23 21.12
CA PHE A 291 15.68 4.93 22.35
C PHE A 291 16.59 4.14 23.29
N TYR A 292 17.12 4.79 24.32
CA TYR A 292 17.96 4.20 25.37
C TYR A 292 17.78 4.91 26.70
#